data_AF-A0A959GM25-F1
#
_entry.id   AF-A0A959GM25-F1
#
_cell.length_a   1.000
_cell.length_b   1.000
_cell.length_c   1.000
_cell.angle_alpha   90.00
_cell.angle_beta   90.00
_cell.angle_gamma   90.00
#
_symmetry.space_group_name_H-M   'P 1'
#
loop_
_entity.id
_entity.type
_entity.pdbx_description
1 polymer ?
#
loop_
_entity_poly.entity_id
_entity_poly.type
_entity_poly.pdbx_seq_one_letter_code
_entity_poly.pdbx_strand_id
1 'polypeptide(L)'
;AIYYFSKPDYGRAMELLQRVTFRDVLYNLNARRMLLRIYYELGEYDALDSLLDSFATYLRRQNELGYHREHYSNLIYFVRRLLILGRHGQAERQQLYREVQQKEAVAERDWLLKQLNN
;
A
#
# COMPACT_ATOMS: atom_id res chain seq x y z
N ALA A 1 17.65 -25.17 12.83
CA ALA A 1 16.49 -25.67 12.09
C ALA A 1 15.48 -24.53 11.97
N ILE A 2 14.97 -24.33 10.76
CA ILE A 2 14.28 -23.15 10.24
C ILE A 2 13.06 -22.79 11.10
N TYR A 3 13.02 -21.54 11.56
CA TYR A 3 11.95 -20.97 12.38
C TYR A 3 10.69 -20.89 11.52
N TYR A 4 9.64 -21.62 11.90
CA TYR A 4 8.30 -21.47 11.34
C TYR A 4 7.77 -20.10 11.76
N PHE A 5 8.09 -19.06 10.98
CA PHE A 5 7.37 -17.81 11.06
C PHE A 5 5.91 -18.13 10.73
N SER A 6 5.03 -17.92 11.70
CA SER A 6 3.60 -18.02 11.49
C SER A 6 3.26 -17.06 10.36
N LYS A 7 3.07 -17.60 9.15
CA LYS A 7 2.50 -16.83 8.05
C LYS A 7 1.24 -16.18 8.60
N PRO A 8 1.12 -14.85 8.60
CA PRO A 8 -0.18 -14.22 8.77
C PRO A 8 -1.14 -14.94 7.83
N ASP A 9 -2.33 -15.29 8.32
CA ASP A 9 -3.30 -16.08 7.57
C ASP A 9 -3.84 -15.23 6.41
N TYR A 10 -3.02 -15.15 5.34
CA TYR A 10 -3.23 -14.37 4.13
C TYR A 10 -4.56 -14.75 3.49
N GLY A 11 -4.93 -16.03 3.63
CA GLY A 11 -6.23 -16.57 3.25
C GLY A 11 -7.36 -15.87 3.97
N ARG A 12 -7.25 -15.59 5.27
CA ARG A 12 -8.28 -14.92 6.07
C ARG A 12 -8.44 -13.45 5.74
N ALA A 13 -7.35 -12.73 5.47
CA ALA A 13 -7.42 -11.34 5.01
C ALA A 13 -8.04 -11.25 3.60
N MET A 14 -7.63 -12.15 2.69
CA MET A 14 -8.23 -12.27 1.36
C MET A 14 -9.71 -12.73 1.45
N GLU A 15 -10.05 -13.66 2.35
CA GLU A 15 -11.41 -14.10 2.61
C GLU A 15 -12.25 -12.98 3.20
N LEU A 16 -11.73 -12.15 4.11
CA LEU A 16 -12.44 -10.96 4.58
C LEU A 16 -12.67 -9.98 3.42
N LEU A 17 -11.70 -9.82 2.51
CA LEU A 17 -11.84 -9.00 1.30
C LEU A 17 -12.81 -9.60 0.26
N GLN A 18 -12.94 -10.93 0.20
CA GLN A 18 -13.77 -11.66 -0.76
C GLN A 18 -15.21 -11.92 -0.25
N ARG A 19 -15.36 -12.27 1.03
CA ARG A 19 -16.66 -12.53 1.69
C ARG A 19 -17.43 -11.25 1.89
N VAL A 20 -16.74 -10.13 2.06
CA VAL A 20 -17.40 -8.86 1.90
C VAL A 20 -17.43 -8.50 0.43
N THR A 21 -18.45 -9.03 -0.22
CA THR A 21 -19.01 -8.52 -1.47
C THR A 21 -19.50 -7.09 -1.21
N PHE A 22 -18.57 -6.15 -0.98
CA PHE A 22 -18.89 -4.76 -0.81
C PHE A 22 -19.35 -4.28 -2.17
N ARG A 23 -20.67 -4.05 -2.30
CA ARG A 23 -21.25 -3.26 -3.38
C ARG A 23 -20.69 -1.82 -3.42
N ASP A 24 -19.84 -1.46 -2.46
CA ASP A 24 -19.27 -0.14 -2.29
C ASP A 24 -17.73 -0.19 -2.45
N VAL A 25 -17.29 0.49 -3.49
CA VAL A 25 -15.89 0.62 -3.92
C VAL A 25 -15.01 1.18 -2.81
N LEU A 26 -15.52 2.10 -1.98
CA LEU A 26 -14.74 2.80 -0.95
C LEU A 26 -14.30 1.86 0.18
N TYR A 27 -15.15 0.93 0.60
CA TYR A 27 -14.76 -0.07 1.60
C TYR A 27 -13.63 -0.95 1.10
N ASN A 28 -13.67 -1.35 -0.18
CA ASN A 28 -12.60 -2.13 -0.79
C ASN A 28 -11.27 -1.36 -0.87
N LEU A 29 -11.31 -0.04 -1.11
CA LEU A 29 -10.12 0.81 -1.05
C LEU A 29 -9.56 0.90 0.37
N ASN A 30 -10.43 1.14 1.35
CA ASN A 30 -10.06 1.26 2.76
C ASN A 30 -9.43 -0.03 3.30
N ALA A 31 -10.01 -1.19 2.98
CA ALA A 31 -9.49 -2.47 3.43
C ALA A 31 -8.10 -2.76 2.84
N ARG A 32 -7.88 -2.53 1.54
CA ARG A 32 -6.55 -2.69 0.92
C ARG A 32 -5.52 -1.71 1.48
N ARG A 33 -5.92 -0.47 1.72
CA ARG A 33 -5.08 0.55 2.37
C ARG A 33 -4.64 0.12 3.77
N MET A 34 -5.55 -0.44 4.58
CA MET A 34 -5.21 -0.96 5.90
C MET A 34 -4.24 -2.14 5.81
N LEU A 35 -4.50 -3.08 4.91
CA LEU A 35 -3.66 -4.25 4.72
C LEU A 35 -2.24 -3.89 4.24
N LEU A 36 -2.13 -2.89 3.37
CA LEU A 36 -0.86 -2.31 2.94
C LEU A 36 -0.02 -1.84 4.13
N ARG A 37 -0.62 -1.07 5.04
CA ARG A 37 0.05 -0.57 6.23
C ARG A 37 0.47 -1.73 7.15
N ILE A 38 -0.42 -2.69 7.38
CA ILE A 38 -0.13 -3.87 8.21
C ILE A 38 1.08 -4.63 7.65
N TYR A 39 1.10 -4.94 6.36
CA TYR A 39 2.23 -5.67 5.77
C TYR A 39 3.53 -4.89 5.81
N TYR A 40 3.48 -3.57 5.59
CA TYR A 40 4.66 -2.73 5.70
C TYR A 40 5.25 -2.75 7.12
N GLU A 41 4.40 -2.55 8.13
CA GLU A 41 4.82 -2.47 9.55
C GLU A 41 5.29 -3.84 10.09
N LEU A 42 4.75 -4.95 9.56
CA LEU A 42 5.20 -6.31 9.88
C LEU A 42 6.45 -6.75 9.11
N GLY A 43 6.91 -5.98 8.11
CA GLY A 43 8.02 -6.36 7.26
C GLY A 43 7.71 -7.48 6.24
N GLU A 44 6.42 -7.76 6.01
CA GLU A 44 5.94 -8.80 5.10
C GLU A 44 5.95 -8.28 3.64
N TYR A 45 7.14 -7.95 3.12
CA TYR A 45 7.28 -7.21 1.87
C TYR A 45 6.86 -7.99 0.61
N ASP A 46 7.00 -9.32 0.59
CA ASP A 46 6.52 -10.15 -0.52
C ASP A 46 4.98 -10.11 -0.62
N ALA A 47 4.30 -10.16 0.53
CA ALA A 47 2.85 -10.04 0.61
C ALA A 47 2.38 -8.62 0.26
N LEU A 48 3.14 -7.61 0.69
CA LEU A 48 2.90 -6.22 0.32
C LEU A 48 3.02 -6.01 -1.20
N ASP A 49 4.07 -6.50 -1.84
CA ASP A 49 4.24 -6.32 -3.29
C ASP A 49 3.09 -6.98 -4.09
N SER A 50 2.73 -8.21 -3.69
CA SER A 50 1.55 -8.92 -4.23
C SER A 50 0.25 -8.12 -4.04
N LEU A 51 0.07 -7.51 -2.86
CA LEU A 51 -1.07 -6.63 -2.59
C LEU A 51 -1.06 -5.41 -3.52
N LEU A 52 0.08 -4.74 -3.69
CA LEU A 52 0.21 -3.55 -4.54
C LEU A 52 -0.16 -3.87 -6.01
N ASP A 53 0.24 -5.03 -6.53
CA ASP A 53 -0.15 -5.49 -7.87
C ASP A 53 -1.66 -5.70 -8.01
N SER A 54 -2.25 -6.40 -7.04
CA SER A 54 -3.70 -6.65 -7.03
C SER A 54 -4.49 -5.37 -6.83
N PHE A 55 -3.98 -4.43 -6.04
CA PHE A 55 -4.60 -3.13 -5.77
C PHE A 55 -4.57 -2.26 -7.03
N ALA A 56 -3.43 -2.17 -7.73
CA ALA A 56 -3.34 -1.46 -9.00
C ALA A 56 -4.30 -2.03 -10.05
N THR A 57 -4.41 -3.37 -10.12
CA THR A 57 -5.36 -4.04 -11.02
C THR A 57 -6.80 -3.73 -10.65
N TYR A 58 -7.13 -3.73 -9.36
CA TYR A 58 -8.46 -3.34 -8.87
C TYR A 58 -8.79 -1.90 -9.27
N LEU A 59 -7.89 -0.93 -9.03
CA LEU A 59 -8.09 0.47 -9.41
C LEU A 59 -8.38 0.61 -10.90
N ARG A 60 -7.63 -0.09 -11.77
CA ARG A 60 -7.86 -0.09 -13.23
C ARG A 60 -9.27 -0.54 -13.61
N ARG A 61 -9.82 -1.54 -12.93
CA ARG A 61 -11.14 -2.13 -13.24
C ARG A 61 -12.34 -1.31 -12.78
N GLN A 62 -12.18 -0.42 -11.79
CA GLN A 62 -13.29 0.34 -11.22
C GLN A 62 -13.54 1.65 -11.98
N ASN A 63 -14.63 1.76 -12.73
CA ASN A 63 -14.89 2.93 -13.58
C ASN A 63 -15.24 4.21 -12.79
N GLU A 64 -15.86 4.08 -11.61
CA GLU A 64 -16.45 5.20 -10.86
C GLU A 64 -15.62 5.59 -9.62
N LEU A 65 -14.30 5.71 -9.76
CA LEU A 65 -13.42 6.05 -8.63
C LEU A 65 -13.26 7.57 -8.39
N GLY A 66 -13.59 8.41 -9.37
CA GLY A 66 -13.34 9.84 -9.31
C GLY A 66 -11.89 10.15 -8.89
N TYR A 67 -11.73 11.06 -7.93
CA TYR A 67 -10.41 11.45 -7.40
C TYR A 67 -9.68 10.29 -6.71
N HIS A 68 -10.38 9.32 -6.11
CA HIS A 68 -9.74 8.23 -5.38
C HIS A 68 -8.75 7.44 -6.24
N ARG A 69 -9.02 7.29 -7.54
CA ARG A 69 -8.10 6.57 -8.45
C ARG A 69 -6.70 7.16 -8.38
N GLU A 70 -6.57 8.47 -8.52
CA GLU A 70 -5.28 9.13 -8.51
C GLU A 70 -4.62 9.02 -7.13
N HIS A 71 -5.37 9.31 -6.06
CA HIS A 71 -4.87 9.23 -4.68
C HIS A 71 -4.27 7.86 -4.34
N TYR A 72 -4.96 6.77 -4.70
CA TYR A 72 -4.49 5.42 -4.43
C TYR A 72 -3.42 4.95 -5.41
N SER A 73 -3.42 5.43 -6.66
CA SER A 73 -2.35 5.13 -7.62
C SER A 73 -1.02 5.75 -7.17
N ASN A 74 -1.06 6.99 -6.69
CA ASN A 74 0.10 7.67 -6.12
C ASN A 74 0.57 6.98 -4.83
N LEU A 75 -0.34 6.55 -3.96
CA LEU A 75 0.02 5.75 -2.78
C LEU A 75 0.79 4.48 -3.20
N ILE A 76 0.26 3.71 -4.16
CA ILE A 76 0.92 2.48 -4.65
C ILE A 76 2.32 2.80 -5.20
N TYR A 77 2.44 3.85 -6.02
CA TYR A 77 3.71 4.30 -6.57
C TYR A 77 4.74 4.62 -5.47
N PHE A 78 4.36 5.42 -4.48
CA PHE A 78 5.28 5.83 -3.41
C PHE A 78 5.68 4.66 -2.51
N VAL A 79 4.77 3.72 -2.24
CA VAL A 79 5.10 2.52 -1.47
C VAL A 79 6.07 1.63 -2.23
N ARG A 80 5.91 1.44 -3.54
CA ARG A 80 6.89 0.68 -4.35
C ARG A 80 8.27 1.34 -4.32
N ARG A 81 8.33 2.66 -4.48
CA ARG A 81 9.58 3.42 -4.37
C ARG A 81 10.21 3.25 -2.99
N LEU A 82 9.42 3.29 -1.92
CA LEU A 82 9.86 3.01 -0.55
C LEU A 82 10.48 1.63 -0.38
N LEU A 83 9.86 0.58 -0.95
CA LEU A 83 10.37 -0.79 -0.88
C LEU A 83 11.70 -0.94 -1.63
N ILE A 84 11.85 -0.30 -2.78
CA ILE A 84 13.08 -0.33 -3.58
C ILE A 84 14.25 0.36 -2.87
N LEU A 85 13.99 1.50 -2.21
CA LEU A 85 15.04 2.24 -1.50
C LEU A 85 15.62 1.45 -0.31
N GLY A 86 14.83 0.57 0.31
CA GLY A 86 15.27 -0.17 1.49
C GLY A 86 15.75 0.77 2.60
N ARG A 87 16.80 0.39 3.32
CA ARG A 87 17.40 1.19 4.43
C ARG A 87 18.55 2.11 4.01
N HIS A 88 18.92 2.13 2.72
CA HIS A 88 20.09 2.83 2.22
C HIS A 88 19.67 3.96 1.27
N GLY A 89 20.46 5.04 1.19
CA GLY A 89 20.14 6.18 0.32
C GLY A 89 19.33 7.29 0.99
N GLN A 90 19.97 8.00 1.92
CA GLN A 90 19.37 9.16 2.61
C GLN A 90 18.96 10.27 1.62
N ALA A 91 19.76 10.48 0.57
CA ALA A 91 19.47 11.50 -0.44
C ALA A 91 18.19 11.16 -1.24
N GLU A 92 18.06 9.90 -1.64
CA GLU A 92 16.92 9.39 -2.40
C GLU A 92 15.65 9.34 -1.54
N ARG A 93 15.76 9.00 -0.24
CA ARG A 93 14.64 9.12 0.71
C ARG A 93 14.19 10.57 0.86
N GLN A 94 15.13 11.51 1.01
CA GLN A 94 14.80 12.93 1.10
C GLN A 94 14.19 13.49 -0.20
N GLN A 95 14.59 12.96 -1.36
CA GLN A 95 13.96 13.28 -2.63
C GLN A 95 12.53 12.73 -2.67
N LEU A 96 12.33 11.46 -2.31
CA LEU A 96 10.99 10.86 -2.28
C LEU A 96 10.06 11.56 -1.29
N TYR A 97 10.59 12.02 -0.15
CA TYR A 97 9.87 12.84 0.83
C TYR A 97 9.35 14.14 0.20
N ARG A 98 10.20 14.85 -0.53
CA ARG A 98 9.81 16.06 -1.27
C ARG A 98 8.79 15.76 -2.37
N GLU A 99 8.97 14.68 -3.12
CA GLU A 99 7.99 14.23 -4.13
C GLU A 99 6.62 13.98 -3.50
N VAL A 100 6.57 13.29 -2.35
CA VAL A 100 5.32 13.05 -1.62
C VAL A 100 4.71 14.38 -1.20
N GLN A 101 5.47 15.31 -0.59
CA GLN A 101 4.94 16.60 -0.14
C GLN A 101 4.33 17.44 -1.26
N GLN A 102 4.96 17.46 -2.44
CA GLN A 102 4.54 18.30 -3.57
C GLN A 102 3.35 17.71 -4.35
N LYS A 103 3.19 16.39 -4.35
CA LYS A 103 2.10 15.74 -5.08
C LYS A 103 0.78 15.99 -4.35
N GLU A 104 -0.23 16.57 -4.99
CA GLU A 104 -1.50 16.94 -4.33
C GLU A 104 -2.39 15.73 -3.99
N ALA A 105 -2.56 14.80 -4.93
CA ALA A 105 -3.47 13.67 -4.81
C ALA A 105 -2.76 12.42 -4.24
N VAL A 106 -2.51 12.35 -2.93
CA VAL A 106 -1.85 11.19 -2.30
C VAL A 106 -2.67 10.67 -1.13
N ALA A 107 -3.13 9.43 -1.19
CA ALA A 107 -3.72 8.75 -0.04
C ALA A 107 -2.62 8.43 1.00
N GLU A 108 -2.95 8.49 2.29
CA GLU A 108 -2.03 8.18 3.39
C GLU A 108 -0.71 9.00 3.37
N ARG A 109 -0.77 10.27 2.91
CA ARG A 109 0.40 11.18 2.85
C ARG A 109 1.19 11.21 4.17
N ASP A 110 0.51 11.48 5.28
CA ASP A 110 1.17 11.62 6.58
C ASP A 110 1.87 10.33 7.00
N TRP A 111 1.29 9.19 6.68
CA TRP A 111 1.90 7.89 6.93
C TRP A 111 3.14 7.69 6.04
N LEU A 112 3.09 7.99 4.74
CA LEU A 112 4.25 7.92 3.85
C LEU A 112 5.41 8.81 4.32
N LEU A 113 5.12 10.05 4.70
CA LEU A 113 6.11 10.99 5.23
C LEU A 113 6.75 10.47 6.53
N LYS A 114 5.95 9.86 7.40
CA LYS A 114 6.47 9.21 8.62
C LYS A 114 7.41 8.05 8.28
N GLN A 115 7.04 7.18 7.33
CA GLN A 115 7.91 6.06 6.94
C GLN A 115 9.21 6.51 6.28
N LEU A 116 9.23 7.67 5.63
CA LEU A 116 10.43 8.24 5.00
C LEU A 116 11.40 8.88 5.99
N ASN A 117 10.88 9.41 7.10
CA ASN A 117 11.67 10.04 8.16
C ASN A 117 12.20 9.05 9.21
N ASN A 118 11.60 7.86 9.31
CA ASN A 118 12.09 6.73 10.10
C ASN A 118 13.23 6.00 9.38
#